data_AF-A0A2D4SR90-F1
#
_entry.id   AF-A0A2D4SR90-F1
#
_cell.length_a   1.000
_cell.length_b   1.000
_cell.length_c   1.000
_cell.angle_alpha   90.00
_cell.angle_beta   90.00
_cell.angle_gamma   90.00
#
_symmetry.space_group_name_H-M   'P 1'
#
loop_
_entity.id
_entity.type
_entity.pdbx_description
1 polymer ?
#
loop_
_entity_poly.entity_id
_entity_poly.type
_entity_poly.pdbx_seq_one_letter_code
_entity_poly.pdbx_strand_id
1 'polypeptide(L)'
;MSKMYTLFNLVFLSVIGSGCTNDSSNDAICGGNGEIHDGHCHCDDGFTISEDGNSCEESQESNYGGDFIFSPSNVQASTGISNNDQIWLLEAMDGDSQLKIEIYESYGGISSPGSITINDVESNYATCGTCVLLQTGCVEHGNHYDCSSTYMPMEGGEIHIEKTGTNAGDDFAGQLLGVVFQEVRISQDYETEPVSGGTQLELAPWSFETQLDEL
;
A
#
# COMPACT_ATOMS: atom_id res chain seq x y z
N MET A 1 53.80 -5.89 8.81
CA MET A 1 53.94 -4.70 9.67
C MET A 1 53.06 -4.92 10.89
N SER A 2 53.70 -5.07 12.05
CA SER A 2 53.07 -5.26 13.37
C SER A 2 52.32 -4.03 13.87
N LYS A 3 51.29 -4.27 14.70
CA LYS A 3 50.95 -3.57 15.96
C LYS A 3 49.80 -4.37 16.61
N MET A 4 49.95 -5.23 17.63
CA MET A 4 50.47 -5.12 19.01
C MET A 4 49.67 -4.16 19.93
N TYR A 5 48.94 -4.80 20.86
CA TYR A 5 48.51 -4.43 22.23
C TYR A 5 47.51 -3.26 22.43
N THR A 6 46.47 -3.41 23.25
CA THR A 6 46.59 -3.23 24.72
C THR A 6 45.40 -3.82 25.49
N LEU A 7 45.75 -4.53 26.57
CA LEU A 7 44.91 -5.06 27.65
C LEU A 7 44.47 -3.97 28.65
N PHE A 8 43.60 -4.37 29.58
CA PHE A 8 43.40 -3.85 30.95
C PHE A 8 42.38 -2.70 31.15
N ASN A 9 41.21 -3.02 31.70
CA ASN A 9 40.99 -2.83 33.13
C ASN A 9 39.70 -3.51 33.62
N LEU A 10 39.84 -4.20 34.75
CA LEU A 10 38.80 -4.87 35.50
C LEU A 10 38.69 -4.07 36.80
N VAL A 11 37.57 -3.38 37.03
CA VAL A 11 37.26 -2.76 38.31
C VAL A 11 35.87 -3.23 38.74
N PHE A 12 35.88 -4.12 39.72
CA PHE A 12 34.75 -4.42 40.59
C PHE A 12 34.52 -3.23 41.52
N LEU A 13 33.29 -2.72 41.58
CA LEU A 13 32.78 -2.03 42.75
C LEU A 13 31.33 -2.47 42.98
N SER A 14 31.11 -3.22 44.06
CA SER A 14 29.79 -3.49 44.59
C SER A 14 29.33 -2.28 45.39
N VAL A 15 28.14 -1.78 45.09
CA VAL A 15 27.37 -0.94 46.01
C VAL A 15 25.97 -1.53 46.08
N ILE A 16 25.69 -2.17 47.21
CA ILE A 16 24.34 -2.56 47.62
C ILE A 16 23.68 -1.26 48.08
N GLY A 17 22.82 -0.70 47.23
CA GLY A 17 21.98 0.45 47.54
C GLY A 17 20.54 0.12 47.24
N SER A 18 19.79 -0.34 48.24
CA SER A 18 18.33 -0.26 48.25
C SER A 18 17.92 1.20 48.40
N GLY A 19 17.99 1.94 47.29
CA GLY A 19 17.35 3.24 47.14
C GLY A 19 16.10 3.03 46.31
N CYS A 20 14.93 3.06 46.94
CA CYS A 20 13.70 3.38 46.25
C CYS A 20 13.82 4.84 45.82
N THR A 21 14.43 5.08 44.67
CA THR A 21 14.27 6.33 43.95
C THR A 21 12.81 6.36 43.51
N ASN A 22 12.04 7.22 44.17
CA ASN A 22 10.82 7.80 43.61
C ASN A 22 11.26 8.60 42.38
N ASP A 23 11.56 7.91 41.30
CA ASP A 23 11.81 8.57 40.03
C ASP A 23 10.45 9.05 39.55
N SER A 24 10.26 10.35 39.70
CA SER A 24 9.14 11.08 39.10
C SER A 24 9.43 11.28 37.60
N SER A 25 9.90 10.23 36.93
CA SER A 25 9.75 10.11 35.49
C SER A 25 8.28 9.76 35.28
N ASN A 26 7.46 10.79 35.08
CA ASN A 26 6.19 10.63 34.38
C ASN A 26 6.49 10.17 32.94
N ASP A 27 7.09 9.00 32.76
CA ASP A 27 6.77 8.16 31.63
C ASP A 27 5.29 7.89 31.85
N ALA A 28 4.46 8.61 31.09
CA ALA A 28 3.04 8.63 31.31
C ALA A 28 2.56 7.17 31.32
N ILE A 29 1.92 6.76 32.43
CA ILE A 29 1.41 5.40 32.62
C ILE A 29 0.63 5.02 31.34
N CYS A 30 0.95 3.86 30.75
CA CYS A 30 0.34 3.40 29.51
C CYS A 30 0.53 4.34 28.31
N GLY A 31 1.67 5.02 28.20
CA GLY A 31 1.93 6.00 27.14
C GLY A 31 1.11 7.29 27.30
N GLY A 32 0.36 7.44 28.40
CA GLY A 32 -0.49 8.60 28.68
C GLY A 32 -1.90 8.53 28.12
N ASN A 33 -2.30 7.39 27.52
CA ASN A 33 -3.61 7.18 26.90
C ASN A 33 -4.33 5.95 27.47
N GLY A 34 -4.24 5.77 28.79
CA GLY A 34 -4.88 4.64 29.47
C GLY A 34 -4.56 4.54 30.95
N GLU A 35 -5.14 3.53 31.58
CA GLU A 35 -5.03 3.29 33.02
C GLU A 35 -4.38 1.93 33.40
N ILE A 36 -3.62 2.04 34.48
CA ILE A 36 -3.05 1.05 35.40
C ILE A 36 -3.89 -0.03 36.09
N HIS A 37 -4.35 -1.12 35.48
CA HIS A 37 -5.08 -2.17 36.25
C HIS A 37 -4.32 -3.50 36.33
N ASP A 38 -4.12 -4.02 37.55
CA ASP A 38 -3.48 -5.32 37.80
C ASP A 38 -2.22 -5.60 36.97
N GLY A 39 -1.40 -4.56 36.77
CA GLY A 39 -0.13 -4.65 36.03
C GLY A 39 -0.27 -4.68 34.51
N HIS A 40 -1.44 -4.39 33.93
CA HIS A 40 -1.64 -4.23 32.50
C HIS A 40 -2.38 -2.93 32.17
N CYS A 41 -2.15 -2.42 30.97
CA CYS A 41 -2.78 -1.20 30.49
C CYS A 41 -4.20 -1.45 30.00
N HIS A 42 -5.15 -0.71 30.54
CA HIS A 42 -6.47 -0.52 29.96
C HIS A 42 -6.45 0.79 29.17
N CYS A 43 -6.38 0.69 27.85
CA CYS A 43 -6.32 1.87 27.00
C CYS A 43 -7.65 2.63 26.99
N ASP A 44 -7.56 3.95 26.86
CA ASP A 44 -8.70 4.83 26.65
C ASP A 44 -9.37 4.49 25.29
N ASP A 45 -10.63 4.89 25.14
CA ASP A 45 -11.35 4.72 23.87
C ASP A 45 -10.54 5.35 22.71
N GLY A 46 -10.35 4.60 21.63
CA GLY A 46 -9.53 5.03 20.48
C GLY A 46 -8.04 4.71 20.61
N PHE A 47 -7.63 3.93 21.62
CA PHE A 47 -6.27 3.40 21.76
C PHE A 47 -6.24 1.87 21.89
N THR A 48 -5.17 1.25 21.40
CA THR A 48 -4.89 -0.19 21.55
C THR A 48 -3.56 -0.44 22.24
N ILE A 49 -3.41 -1.61 22.89
CA ILE A 49 -2.14 -2.03 23.50
C ILE A 49 -1.06 -2.18 22.40
N SER A 50 0.10 -1.57 22.62
CA SER A 50 1.31 -1.69 21.79
C SER A 50 1.81 -3.14 21.72
N GLU A 51 2.60 -3.46 20.70
CA GLU A 51 3.14 -4.83 20.52
C GLU A 51 3.96 -5.33 21.71
N ASP A 52 4.63 -4.43 22.44
CA ASP A 52 5.42 -4.75 23.62
C ASP A 52 4.58 -4.94 24.90
N GLY A 53 3.26 -4.72 24.81
CA GLY A 53 2.29 -4.90 25.89
C GLY A 53 2.28 -3.81 26.95
N ASN A 54 3.08 -2.74 26.79
CA ASN A 54 3.39 -1.82 27.89
C ASN A 54 2.87 -0.39 27.68
N SER A 55 2.32 -0.07 26.52
CA SER A 55 1.78 1.26 26.22
C SER A 55 0.48 1.21 25.42
N CYS A 56 -0.24 2.34 25.41
CA CYS A 56 -1.43 2.53 24.59
C CYS A 56 -1.07 3.44 23.42
N GLU A 57 -1.11 2.87 22.23
CA GLU A 57 -0.92 3.56 20.96
C GLU A 57 -2.29 3.86 20.35
N GLU A 58 -2.40 4.93 19.56
CA GLU A 58 -3.66 5.23 18.86
C GLU A 58 -4.13 3.97 18.14
N SER A 59 -5.38 3.59 18.39
CA SER A 59 -6.06 2.62 17.58
C SER A 59 -5.92 3.14 16.17
N GLN A 60 -5.25 2.39 15.31
CA GLN A 60 -5.50 2.54 13.89
C GLN A 60 -6.91 2.01 13.68
N GLU A 61 -7.92 2.79 14.07
CA GLU A 61 -9.18 2.77 13.36
C GLU A 61 -8.77 3.07 11.93
N SER A 62 -8.68 2.01 11.12
CA SER A 62 -8.50 2.18 9.70
C SER A 62 -9.53 3.23 9.30
N ASN A 63 -9.08 4.32 8.69
CA ASN A 63 -9.95 5.24 7.98
C ASN A 63 -10.52 4.46 6.79
N TYR A 64 -11.35 3.46 7.09
CA TYR A 64 -12.02 2.62 6.13
C TYR A 64 -13.11 3.51 5.57
N GLY A 65 -12.87 4.03 4.36
CA GLY A 65 -13.79 4.92 3.65
C GLY A 65 -15.12 4.26 3.26
N GLY A 66 -15.39 3.04 3.77
CA GLY A 66 -16.50 2.19 3.40
C GLY A 66 -16.30 1.51 2.06
N ASP A 67 -17.33 0.80 1.62
CA ASP A 67 -17.40 0.21 0.28
C ASP A 67 -17.28 1.32 -0.77
N PHE A 68 -16.22 1.28 -1.56
CA PHE A 68 -16.01 2.14 -2.71
C PHE A 68 -16.67 1.50 -3.94
N ILE A 69 -17.80 2.09 -4.36
CA ILE A 69 -18.51 1.68 -5.57
C ILE A 69 -17.89 2.41 -6.75
N PHE A 70 -17.30 1.66 -7.67
CA PHE A 70 -16.71 2.17 -8.90
C PHE A 70 -17.54 1.70 -10.10
N SER A 71 -18.13 2.63 -10.84
CA SER A 71 -19.02 2.39 -11.98
C SER A 71 -18.61 3.26 -13.18
N PRO A 72 -17.45 3.00 -13.79
CA PRO A 72 -16.86 3.87 -14.77
C PRO A 72 -17.73 4.01 -16.02
N SER A 73 -17.78 5.23 -16.54
CA SER A 73 -18.52 5.56 -17.76
C SER A 73 -17.71 5.38 -19.04
N ASN A 74 -16.38 5.32 -18.89
CA ASN A 74 -15.43 5.16 -19.99
C ASN A 74 -14.34 4.20 -19.54
N VAL A 75 -14.12 3.14 -20.31
CA VAL A 75 -13.06 2.13 -20.11
C VAL A 75 -12.31 1.99 -21.41
N GLN A 76 -11.03 2.34 -21.40
CA GLN A 76 -10.15 2.28 -22.56
C GLN A 76 -8.94 1.44 -22.22
N ALA A 77 -8.45 0.67 -23.19
CA ALA A 77 -7.22 -0.05 -23.04
C ALA A 77 -6.36 0.13 -24.28
N SER A 78 -5.05 0.16 -24.11
CA SER A 78 -4.08 0.25 -25.18
C SER A 78 -3.00 -0.80 -25.00
N THR A 79 -2.36 -1.18 -26.09
CA THR A 79 -1.26 -2.13 -26.07
C THR A 79 -0.14 -1.73 -27.01
N GLY A 80 1.10 -2.10 -26.65
CA GLY A 80 2.28 -1.80 -27.45
C GLY A 80 3.49 -2.62 -27.04
N ILE A 81 4.58 -2.47 -27.78
CA ILE A 81 5.87 -3.12 -27.49
C ILE A 81 6.86 -2.07 -27.00
N SER A 82 7.50 -2.32 -25.86
CA SER A 82 8.62 -1.55 -25.35
C SER A 82 9.77 -2.48 -25.01
N ASN A 83 10.97 -2.21 -25.52
CA ASN A 83 12.16 -3.05 -25.30
C ASN A 83 12.01 -4.55 -25.65
N ASN A 84 11.11 -4.86 -26.60
CA ASN A 84 10.68 -6.21 -27.01
C ASN A 84 9.72 -6.92 -26.04
N ASP A 85 9.21 -6.22 -25.03
CA ASP A 85 8.22 -6.73 -24.09
C ASP A 85 6.85 -6.09 -24.37
N GLN A 86 5.79 -6.85 -24.19
CA GLN A 86 4.42 -6.35 -24.37
C GLN A 86 3.98 -5.52 -23.15
N ILE A 87 3.28 -4.43 -23.42
CA ILE A 87 2.67 -3.56 -22.42
C ILE A 87 1.16 -3.47 -22.68
N TRP A 88 0.37 -3.49 -21.62
CA TRP A 88 -1.05 -3.16 -21.65
C TRP A 88 -1.33 -2.06 -20.63
N LEU A 89 -2.04 -1.02 -21.07
CA LEU A 89 -2.51 0.06 -20.19
C LEU A 89 -4.02 0.12 -20.30
N LEU A 90 -4.73 -0.07 -19.19
CA LEU A 90 -6.16 0.17 -19.08
C LEU A 90 -6.40 1.37 -18.18
N GLU A 91 -7.30 2.25 -18.60
CA GLU A 91 -7.77 3.39 -17.84
C GLU A 91 -9.31 3.39 -17.82
N ALA A 92 -9.88 3.60 -16.64
CA ALA A 92 -11.32 3.70 -16.43
C ALA A 92 -11.65 4.94 -15.60
N MET A 93 -12.66 5.71 -16.01
CA MET A 93 -13.08 6.95 -15.34
C MET A 93 -14.49 6.85 -14.76
N ASP A 94 -14.63 7.15 -13.47
CA ASP A 94 -15.91 7.33 -12.76
C ASP A 94 -15.92 8.67 -12.01
N GLY A 95 -16.64 9.67 -12.55
CA GLY A 95 -16.63 11.02 -11.98
C GLY A 95 -15.24 11.63 -11.94
N ASP A 96 -14.75 11.92 -10.74
CA ASP A 96 -13.41 12.44 -10.45
C ASP A 96 -12.41 11.35 -10.00
N SER A 97 -12.75 10.08 -10.23
CA SER A 97 -11.90 8.94 -9.90
C SER A 97 -11.42 8.22 -11.16
N GLN A 98 -10.13 7.89 -11.19
CA GLN A 98 -9.48 7.14 -12.26
C GLN A 98 -8.92 5.82 -11.72
N LEU A 99 -9.30 4.70 -12.32
CA LEU A 99 -8.70 3.40 -12.07
C LEU A 99 -7.79 3.05 -13.25
N LYS A 100 -6.55 2.65 -12.96
CA LYS A 100 -5.55 2.26 -13.95
C LYS A 100 -5.08 0.84 -13.68
N ILE A 101 -4.93 0.05 -14.74
CA ILE A 101 -4.23 -1.24 -14.71
C ILE A 101 -3.10 -1.17 -15.73
N GLU A 102 -1.87 -1.35 -15.27
CA GLU A 102 -0.67 -1.31 -16.10
C GLU A 102 0.01 -2.68 -16.03
N ILE A 103 0.18 -3.36 -17.16
CA ILE A 103 0.81 -4.68 -17.23
C ILE A 103 2.09 -4.56 -18.04
N TYR A 104 3.21 -4.87 -17.41
CA TYR A 104 4.54 -4.85 -18.00
C TYR A 104 5.15 -6.25 -17.97
N GLU A 105 5.23 -6.90 -19.13
CA GLU A 105 5.81 -8.25 -19.23
C GLU A 105 7.27 -8.29 -18.74
N SER A 106 8.02 -7.21 -18.97
CA SER A 106 9.41 -7.06 -18.53
C SER A 106 9.60 -7.13 -17.01
N TYR A 107 8.54 -6.87 -16.24
CA TYR A 107 8.52 -6.91 -14.78
C TYR A 107 7.73 -8.11 -14.23
N GLY A 108 7.48 -9.12 -15.07
CA GLY A 108 6.74 -10.33 -14.66
C GLY A 108 5.22 -10.17 -14.70
N GLY A 109 4.72 -9.13 -15.38
CA GLY A 109 3.30 -8.96 -15.65
C GLY A 109 2.72 -10.14 -16.44
N ILE A 110 1.43 -10.40 -16.24
CA ILE A 110 0.75 -11.52 -16.88
C ILE A 110 0.58 -11.29 -18.39
N SER A 111 1.16 -12.16 -19.23
CA SER A 111 1.07 -12.05 -20.69
C SER A 111 0.06 -13.01 -21.34
N SER A 112 -0.64 -13.82 -20.55
CA SER A 112 -1.69 -14.74 -21.00
C SER A 112 -2.80 -14.85 -19.94
N PRO A 113 -4.05 -15.16 -20.31
CA PRO A 113 -5.15 -15.27 -19.34
C PRO A 113 -4.81 -16.08 -18.08
N GLY A 114 -5.22 -15.58 -16.91
CA GLY A 114 -4.92 -16.15 -15.60
C GLY A 114 -5.20 -15.18 -14.46
N SER A 115 -4.82 -15.58 -13.25
CA SER A 115 -5.01 -14.77 -12.04
C SER A 115 -3.68 -14.46 -11.37
N ILE A 116 -3.58 -13.28 -10.77
CA ILE A 116 -2.49 -12.88 -9.86
C ILE A 116 -3.12 -12.50 -8.53
N THR A 117 -2.64 -13.11 -7.44
CA THR A 117 -2.93 -12.65 -6.08
C THR A 117 -2.04 -11.45 -5.78
N ILE A 118 -2.64 -10.37 -5.29
CA ILE A 118 -1.89 -9.16 -4.93
C ILE A 118 -1.10 -9.45 -3.66
N ASN A 119 0.23 -9.39 -3.78
CA ASN A 119 1.17 -9.52 -2.67
C ASN A 119 2.03 -8.25 -2.55
N ASP A 120 3.15 -8.32 -1.84
CA ASP A 120 4.08 -7.21 -1.64
C ASP A 120 4.63 -6.64 -2.96
N VAL A 121 4.81 -7.49 -3.98
CA VAL A 121 5.28 -7.09 -5.32
C VAL A 121 4.24 -6.24 -6.05
N GLU A 122 2.97 -6.67 -6.08
CA GLU A 122 1.88 -5.92 -6.73
C GLU A 122 1.43 -4.69 -5.93
N SER A 123 1.77 -4.62 -4.65
CA SER A 123 1.44 -3.48 -3.76
C SER A 123 2.46 -2.34 -3.81
N ASN A 124 3.54 -2.45 -4.60
CA ASN A 124 4.55 -1.41 -4.79
C ASN A 124 4.78 -1.11 -6.28
N TYR A 125 4.71 0.17 -6.66
CA TYR A 125 4.79 0.62 -8.05
C TYR A 125 6.15 0.38 -8.68
N ALA A 126 7.23 0.38 -7.88
CA ALA A 126 8.58 0.09 -8.36
C ALA A 126 8.77 -1.37 -8.80
N THR A 127 7.95 -2.29 -8.28
CA THR A 127 8.16 -3.74 -8.44
C THR A 127 7.05 -4.45 -9.20
N CYS A 128 5.86 -3.87 -9.31
CA CYS A 128 4.71 -4.55 -9.88
C CYS A 128 4.90 -4.85 -11.38
N GLY A 129 4.70 -6.11 -11.74
CA GLY A 129 4.51 -6.51 -13.14
C GLY A 129 3.08 -6.22 -13.62
N THR A 130 2.11 -6.27 -12.71
CA THR A 130 0.71 -5.91 -12.93
C THR A 130 0.31 -4.89 -11.86
N CYS A 131 0.42 -3.61 -12.20
CA CYS A 131 0.18 -2.49 -11.30
C CYS A 131 -1.30 -2.08 -11.38
N VAL A 132 -1.94 -1.89 -10.22
CA VAL A 132 -3.28 -1.32 -10.14
C VAL A 132 -3.19 -0.03 -9.34
N LEU A 133 -3.69 1.07 -9.90
CA LEU A 133 -3.74 2.36 -9.23
C LEU A 133 -5.15 2.90 -9.24
N LEU A 134 -5.60 3.41 -8.11
CA LEU A 134 -6.80 4.24 -8.03
C LEU A 134 -6.35 5.66 -7.71
N GLN A 135 -6.87 6.64 -8.43
CA GLN A 135 -6.63 8.06 -8.19
C GLN A 135 -7.97 8.77 -8.02
N THR A 136 -8.05 9.73 -7.10
CA THR A 136 -9.30 10.45 -6.80
C THR A 136 -9.07 11.96 -6.80
N GLY A 137 -10.16 12.71 -6.88
CA GLY A 137 -10.12 14.18 -7.01
C GLY A 137 -9.45 14.62 -8.32
N CYS A 138 -9.60 13.83 -9.38
CA CYS A 138 -9.03 14.07 -10.69
C CYS A 138 -9.74 15.23 -11.39
N VAL A 139 -8.96 16.19 -11.87
CA VAL A 139 -9.40 17.32 -12.70
C VAL A 139 -8.69 17.25 -14.04
N GLU A 140 -9.43 17.43 -15.13
CA GLU A 140 -8.87 17.43 -16.48
C GLU A 140 -8.00 18.67 -16.73
N HIS A 141 -6.75 18.45 -17.13
CA HIS A 141 -5.74 19.47 -17.41
C HIS A 141 -5.16 19.29 -18.82
N GLY A 142 -6.00 19.55 -19.83
CA GLY A 142 -5.61 19.48 -21.24
C GLY A 142 -5.53 18.06 -21.77
N ASN A 143 -4.38 17.40 -21.64
CA ASN A 143 -4.16 16.03 -22.12
C ASN A 143 -3.84 15.02 -20.99
N HIS A 144 -4.00 15.43 -19.74
CA HIS A 144 -3.79 14.60 -18.57
C HIS A 144 -4.80 14.98 -17.47
N TYR A 145 -4.87 14.15 -16.44
CA TYR A 145 -5.63 14.43 -15.23
C TYR A 145 -4.67 14.77 -14.09
N ASP A 146 -4.97 15.85 -13.38
CA ASP A 146 -4.33 16.18 -12.11
C ASP A 146 -5.22 15.64 -10.99
N CYS A 147 -4.77 14.58 -10.30
CA CYS A 147 -5.50 13.95 -9.20
C CYS A 147 -4.90 14.32 -7.84
N SER A 148 -5.74 14.44 -6.81
CA SER A 148 -5.32 14.89 -5.48
C SER A 148 -4.71 13.78 -4.63
N SER A 149 -5.21 12.55 -4.78
CA SER A 149 -4.78 11.38 -4.02
C SER A 149 -4.54 10.20 -4.94
N THR A 150 -3.57 9.36 -4.56
CA THR A 150 -3.21 8.13 -5.25
C THR A 150 -3.30 6.99 -4.25
N TYR A 151 -3.81 5.85 -4.71
CA TYR A 151 -3.98 4.65 -3.93
C TYR A 151 -3.42 3.46 -4.70
N MET A 152 -2.81 2.54 -3.97
CA MET A 152 -2.37 1.24 -4.47
C MET A 152 -3.02 0.13 -3.65
N PRO A 153 -3.20 -1.07 -4.24
CA PRO A 153 -3.79 -2.17 -3.52
C PRO A 153 -2.87 -2.59 -2.36
N MET A 154 -3.49 -3.00 -1.27
CA MET A 154 -2.83 -3.72 -0.19
C MET A 154 -2.73 -5.21 -0.54
N GLU A 155 -1.88 -5.95 0.18
CA GLU A 155 -1.84 -7.40 0.05
C GLU A 155 -3.23 -8.03 0.26
N GLY A 156 -3.58 -8.94 -0.64
CA GLY A 156 -4.89 -9.59 -0.68
C GLY A 156 -5.72 -9.18 -1.89
N GLY A 157 -6.79 -9.95 -2.13
CA GLY A 157 -7.56 -9.83 -3.37
C GLY A 157 -6.85 -10.44 -4.58
N GLU A 158 -7.45 -10.28 -5.75
CA GLU A 158 -7.00 -10.93 -6.99
C GLU A 158 -7.28 -10.05 -8.22
N ILE A 159 -6.34 -10.09 -9.16
CA ILE A 159 -6.48 -9.57 -10.52
C ILE A 159 -6.66 -10.78 -11.43
N HIS A 160 -7.84 -10.91 -12.03
CA HIS A 160 -8.14 -11.97 -13.00
C HIS A 160 -8.17 -11.39 -14.41
N ILE A 161 -7.35 -11.91 -15.32
CA ILE A 161 -7.35 -11.54 -16.73
C ILE A 161 -7.91 -12.69 -17.55
N GLU A 162 -9.02 -12.44 -18.24
CA GLU A 162 -9.72 -13.42 -19.08
C GLU A 162 -9.23 -13.38 -20.53
N LYS A 163 -8.94 -12.18 -21.04
CA LYS A 163 -8.43 -11.94 -22.39
C LYS A 163 -7.33 -10.89 -22.32
N THR A 164 -6.16 -11.18 -22.85
CA THR A 164 -5.05 -10.21 -22.92
C THR A 164 -5.03 -9.44 -24.24
N GLY A 165 -5.23 -10.11 -25.39
CA GLY A 165 -4.98 -9.52 -26.70
C GLY A 165 -3.52 -9.08 -26.89
N THR A 166 -3.05 -8.88 -28.11
CA THR A 166 -1.69 -8.36 -28.35
C THR A 166 -1.60 -7.29 -29.44
N ASN A 167 -2.71 -7.04 -30.13
CA ASN A 167 -2.80 -6.09 -31.23
C ASN A 167 -3.98 -5.15 -31.02
N ALA A 168 -3.91 -3.96 -31.61
CA ALA A 168 -5.05 -3.06 -31.67
C ALA A 168 -6.27 -3.76 -32.32
N GLY A 169 -7.43 -3.61 -31.69
CA GLY A 169 -8.68 -4.27 -32.03
C GLY A 169 -8.91 -5.63 -31.35
N ASP A 170 -7.89 -6.22 -30.72
CA ASP A 170 -8.07 -7.43 -29.90
C ASP A 170 -8.85 -7.09 -28.61
N ASP A 171 -9.57 -8.08 -28.08
CA ASP A 171 -10.29 -7.92 -26.81
C ASP A 171 -9.32 -7.95 -25.61
N PHE A 172 -9.56 -7.07 -24.64
CA PHE A 172 -8.96 -7.08 -23.32
C PHE A 172 -10.05 -7.13 -22.25
N ALA A 173 -10.02 -8.14 -21.39
CA ALA A 173 -11.09 -8.40 -20.41
C ALA A 173 -10.54 -9.03 -19.13
N GLY A 174 -11.18 -8.69 -18.01
CA GLY A 174 -10.77 -9.17 -16.69
C GLY A 174 -11.65 -8.66 -15.56
N GLN A 175 -11.18 -8.90 -14.33
CA GLN A 175 -11.87 -8.58 -13.10
C GLN A 175 -10.90 -8.27 -11.95
N LEU A 176 -11.28 -7.32 -11.09
CA LEU A 176 -10.67 -7.08 -9.79
C LEU A 176 -11.59 -7.65 -8.69
N LEU A 177 -11.05 -8.46 -7.80
CA LEU A 177 -11.80 -9.18 -6.76
C LEU A 177 -11.20 -8.95 -5.37
N GLY A 178 -12.02 -8.45 -4.44
CA GLY A 178 -11.63 -8.27 -3.03
C GLY A 178 -10.43 -7.34 -2.85
N VAL A 179 -10.30 -6.33 -3.72
CA VAL A 179 -9.17 -5.40 -3.70
C VAL A 179 -9.45 -4.31 -2.68
N VAL A 180 -8.54 -4.14 -1.72
CA VAL A 180 -8.54 -3.01 -0.78
C VAL A 180 -7.39 -2.09 -1.16
N PHE A 181 -7.70 -0.82 -1.39
CA PHE A 181 -6.72 0.21 -1.70
C PHE A 181 -6.30 0.95 -0.43
N GLN A 182 -5.02 1.35 -0.37
CA GLN A 182 -4.49 2.26 0.63
C GLN A 182 -3.92 3.51 -0.05
N GLU A 183 -4.15 4.67 0.56
CA GLU A 183 -3.56 5.93 0.09
C GLU A 183 -2.04 5.91 0.23
N VAL A 184 -1.34 6.24 -0.85
CA VAL A 184 0.11 6.15 -0.95
C VAL A 184 0.71 7.40 -1.59
N ARG A 185 2.01 7.60 -1.35
CA ARG A 185 2.87 8.46 -2.15
C ARG A 185 3.79 7.58 -2.96
N ILE A 186 3.92 7.91 -4.24
CA ILE A 186 4.89 7.28 -5.15
C ILE A 186 6.01 8.29 -5.35
N SER A 187 7.23 7.93 -4.96
CA SER A 187 8.41 8.78 -5.08
C SER A 187 8.95 8.82 -6.51
N GLN A 188 10.02 9.60 -6.75
CA GLN A 188 10.61 9.74 -8.08
C GLN A 188 11.31 8.46 -8.59
N ASP A 189 11.73 7.60 -7.67
CA ASP A 189 12.27 6.27 -7.93
C ASP A 189 11.18 5.19 -7.92
N TYR A 190 9.90 5.60 -7.95
CA TYR A 190 8.72 4.74 -8.04
C TYR A 190 8.40 3.94 -6.78
N GLU A 191 9.13 4.13 -5.68
CA GLU A 191 8.83 3.47 -4.42
C GLU A 191 7.50 3.97 -3.86
N THR A 192 6.69 3.01 -3.40
CA THR A 192 5.38 3.28 -2.80
C THR A 192 5.49 3.35 -1.28
N GLU A 193 5.10 4.48 -0.70
CA GLU A 193 5.03 4.68 0.75
C GLU A 193 3.59 4.98 1.19
N PRO A 194 3.02 4.26 2.18
CA PRO A 194 1.73 4.60 2.75
C PRO A 194 1.68 6.02 3.30
N VAL A 195 0.58 6.74 3.05
CA VAL A 195 0.32 8.02 3.70
C VAL A 195 -0.08 7.77 5.15
N SER A 196 0.65 8.34 6.11
CA SER A 196 0.29 8.25 7.53
C SER A 196 -1.10 8.83 7.79
N GLY A 197 -1.99 8.02 8.38
CA GLY A 197 -3.41 8.34 8.57
C GLY A 197 -4.25 8.35 7.29
N GLY A 198 -3.68 7.88 6.17
CA GLY A 198 -4.32 7.82 4.86
C GLY A 198 -5.55 6.93 4.84
N THR A 199 -6.42 7.18 3.87
CA THR A 199 -7.69 6.45 3.74
C THR A 199 -7.49 5.07 3.09
N GLN A 200 -8.30 4.09 3.48
CA GLN A 200 -8.43 2.80 2.81
C GLN A 200 -9.79 2.69 2.11
N LEU A 201 -9.83 2.07 0.94
CA LEU A 201 -11.04 1.94 0.11
C LEU A 201 -11.21 0.50 -0.34
N GLU A 202 -12.32 -0.14 0.01
CA GLU A 202 -12.63 -1.49 -0.48
C GLU A 202 -13.38 -1.40 -1.80
N LEU A 203 -12.75 -1.89 -2.88
CA LEU A 203 -13.38 -1.91 -4.20
C LEU A 203 -14.36 -3.08 -4.29
N ALA A 204 -15.63 -2.77 -4.54
CA ALA A 204 -16.61 -3.79 -4.92
C ALA A 204 -16.14 -4.53 -6.19
N PRO A 205 -16.39 -5.85 -6.32
CA PRO A 205 -15.97 -6.62 -7.49
C PRO A 205 -16.26 -5.91 -8.80
N TRP A 206 -15.23 -5.67 -9.61
CA TRP A 206 -15.33 -4.87 -10.82
C TRP A 206 -14.79 -5.63 -12.02
N SER A 207 -15.63 -5.79 -13.04
CA SER A 207 -15.27 -6.45 -14.31
C SER A 207 -15.15 -5.41 -15.42
N PHE A 208 -14.25 -5.67 -16.35
CA PHE A 208 -14.07 -4.86 -17.55
C PHE A 208 -13.96 -5.73 -18.79
N GLU A 209 -14.42 -5.18 -19.92
CA GLU A 209 -14.21 -5.72 -21.26
C GLU A 209 -14.15 -4.54 -22.21
N THR A 210 -13.09 -4.46 -23.00
CA THR A 210 -12.89 -3.41 -24.01
C THR A 210 -12.02 -3.94 -25.16
N GLN A 211 -11.80 -3.12 -26.18
CA GLN A 211 -10.87 -3.41 -27.26
C GLN A 211 -9.58 -2.63 -27.05
N LEU A 212 -8.46 -3.21 -27.46
CA LEU A 212 -7.16 -2.56 -27.38
C LEU A 212 -7.02 -1.50 -28.48
N ASP A 213 -6.58 -0.31 -28.10
CA ASP A 213 -6.01 0.68 -29.00
C ASP A 213 -4.49 0.48 -29.16
N GLU A 214 -3.91 1.12 -30.17
CA GLU A 214 -2.45 1.19 -30.31
C GLU A 214 -1.90 2.28 -29.37
N LEU A 215 -0.84 1.94 -28.64
CA LEU A 215 -0.18 2.81 -27.65
C LEU A 215 0.80 3.81 -28.28
#